data_AF-A0A935H245-F1
#
_entry.id   AF-A0A935H245-F1
#
_cell.length_a   1.000
_cell.length_b   1.000
_cell.length_c   1.000
_cell.angle_alpha   90.00
_cell.angle_beta   90.00
_cell.angle_gamma   90.00
#
_symmetry.space_group_name_H-M   'P 1'
#
loop_
_entity.id
_entity.type
_entity.pdbx_description
1 polymer ?
#
loop_
_entity_poly.entity_id
_entity_poly.type
_entity_poly.pdbx_seq_one_letter_code
_entity_poly.pdbx_strand_id
1 'polypeptide(L)' 'MKHVVSISLGSSNQDFDFVTTFLGEKLHVRRIGTNGSTLAAVKLVKEWDKKAAAIGLGCSKTITK' A
#
# COMPACT_ATOMS: atom_id res chain seq x y z
N MET A 1 -4.48 13.98 -9.97
CA MET A 1 -4.93 13.26 -8.75
C MET A 1 -3.75 12.51 -8.19
N LYS A 2 -3.39 12.70 -6.92
CA LYS A 2 -2.19 12.08 -6.33
C LYS A 2 -2.53 10.70 -5.77
N HIS A 3 -1.66 9.72 -5.98
CA HIS A 3 -1.83 8.38 -5.41
C HIS A 3 -0.97 8.19 -4.16
N VAL A 4 -1.56 7.66 -3.10
CA VAL A 4 -0.87 7.25 -1.87
C VAL A 4 -1.11 5.76 -1.70
N VAL A 5 -0.03 4.97 -1.68
CA VAL A 5 -0.15 3.50 -1.65
C VAL A 5 0.60 2.95 -0.46
N SER A 6 -0.09 2.20 0.41
CA SER A 6 0.51 1.38 1.45
C SER A 6 0.70 -0.04 0.92
N ILE A 7 1.92 -0.55 0.92
CA ILE A 7 2.26 -1.93 0.56
C ILE A 7 2.70 -2.65 1.83
N SER A 8 2.03 -3.75 2.17
CA SER A 8 2.27 -4.48 3.41
C SER A 8 2.45 -5.98 3.18
N LEU A 9 3.29 -6.63 3.97
CA LEU A 9 3.35 -8.09 4.06
C LEU A 9 2.13 -8.71 4.76
N GLY A 10 1.23 -7.89 5.33
CA GLY A 10 0.02 -8.36 5.98
C GLY A 10 -1.01 -8.98 5.01
N SER A 11 -2.11 -9.47 5.58
CA SER A 11 -3.21 -10.03 4.80
C SER A 11 -3.86 -8.97 3.90
N SER A 12 -4.26 -9.38 2.69
CA SER A 12 -5.09 -8.60 1.78
C SER A 12 -6.53 -8.42 2.29
N ASN A 13 -6.98 -9.17 3.30
CA ASN A 13 -8.30 -8.98 3.91
C ASN A 13 -8.46 -7.63 4.62
N GLN A 14 -7.34 -6.94 4.89
CA GLN A 14 -7.32 -5.59 5.47
C GLN A 14 -7.09 -4.51 4.41
N ASP A 15 -7.16 -4.86 3.11
CA ASP A 15 -7.00 -3.90 2.03
C ASP A 15 -8.19 -2.96 1.93
N PHE A 16 -7.90 -1.74 1.51
CA PHE A 16 -8.89 -0.71 1.30
C PHE A 16 -8.48 0.17 0.12
N ASP A 17 -9.49 0.80 -0.48
CA ASP A 17 -9.34 1.71 -1.61
C ASP A 17 -10.40 2.81 -1.47
N PHE A 18 -9.95 4.05 -1.35
CA PHE A 18 -10.86 5.20 -1.30
C PHE A 18 -10.21 6.49 -1.83
N VAL A 19 -11.08 7.44 -2.18
CA VAL A 19 -10.67 8.81 -2.54
C VAL A 19 -11.05 9.75 -1.41
N THR A 20 -10.14 10.63 -1.03
CA THR A 20 -10.39 11.66 -0.02
C THR A 20 -9.75 13.00 -0.43
N THR A 21 -10.18 14.07 0.21
CA THR A 21 -9.55 15.39 0.10
C THR A 21 -8.77 15.66 1.37
N PHE A 22 -7.47 15.91 1.24
CA PHE A 22 -6.60 16.26 2.37
C PHE A 22 -5.84 17.53 2.04
N LEU A 23 -5.96 18.56 2.89
CA LEU A 23 -5.34 19.88 2.68
C LEU A 23 -5.67 20.49 1.30
N GLY A 24 -6.91 20.31 0.82
CA GLY A 24 -7.36 20.80 -0.49
C GLY A 24 -6.95 19.93 -1.69
N GLU A 25 -6.20 18.85 -1.47
CA GLU A 25 -5.72 17.96 -2.53
C GLU A 25 -6.54 16.67 -2.58
N LYS A 26 -6.99 16.29 -3.78
CA LYS A 26 -7.63 14.97 -4.00
C LYS A 26 -6.58 13.87 -4.04
N LEU A 27 -6.68 12.96 -3.09
CA LEU A 27 -5.83 11.79 -2.93
C LEU A 27 -6.63 10.51 -3.22
N HIS A 28 -6.02 9.59 -3.96
CA HIS A 28 -6.47 8.21 -4.07
C HIS A 28 -5.59 7.34 -3.18
N VAL A 29 -6.17 6.84 -2.09
CA VAL A 29 -5.46 6.13 -1.02
C VAL A 29 -5.80 4.64 -1.09
N ARG A 30 -4.75 3.80 -1.11
CA ARG A 30 -4.90 2.34 -1.13
C ARG A 30 -3.96 1.66 -0.17
N ARG A 31 -4.40 0.53 0.39
CA ARG A 31 -3.53 -0.46 1.02
C ARG A 31 -3.60 -1.76 0.24
N ILE A 32 -2.44 -2.36 -0.02
CA ILE A 32 -2.29 -3.64 -0.71
C ILE A 32 -1.46 -4.57 0.18
N GLY A 33 -2.09 -5.63 0.67
CA GLY A 33 -1.47 -6.71 1.43
C GLY A 33 -0.94 -7.79 0.49
N THR A 34 0.27 -8.26 0.73
CA THR A 34 0.93 -9.27 -0.12
C THR A 34 0.87 -10.67 0.48
N ASN A 35 0.09 -10.87 1.55
CA ASN A 35 -0.12 -12.17 2.19
C ASN A 35 1.21 -12.86 2.55
N GLY A 36 2.15 -12.09 3.08
CA GLY A 36 3.48 -12.56 3.48
C GLY A 36 4.51 -12.64 2.34
N SER A 37 4.14 -12.35 1.09
CA SER A 37 5.04 -12.43 -0.06
C SER A 37 5.89 -11.17 -0.21
N THR A 38 7.17 -11.26 0.16
CA THR A 38 8.16 -10.20 -0.07
C THR A 38 8.37 -9.94 -1.56
N LEU A 39 8.36 -10.99 -2.40
CA LEU A 39 8.53 -10.84 -3.84
C LEU A 39 7.41 -9.98 -4.46
N ALA A 40 6.16 -10.24 -4.07
CA ALA A 40 5.02 -9.45 -4.51
C ALA A 40 5.12 -7.99 -4.01
N ALA A 41 5.58 -7.78 -2.78
CA ALA A 41 5.79 -6.43 -2.23
C ALA A 41 6.83 -5.65 -3.05
N VAL A 42 7.98 -6.27 -3.35
CA VAL A 42 9.03 -5.65 -4.18
C VAL A 42 8.50 -5.30 -5.57
N LYS A 43 7.69 -6.18 -6.18
CA LYS A 43 7.07 -5.91 -7.49
C LYS A 43 6.15 -4.70 -7.44
N LEU A 44 5.29 -4.61 -6.42
CA LEU A 44 4.39 -3.47 -6.22
C LEU A 44 5.17 -2.17 -5.96
N VAL A 45 6.22 -2.20 -5.14
CA VAL A 45 7.05 -1.02 -4.89
C VAL A 45 7.65 -0.49 -6.20
N LYS A 46 8.23 -1.37 -7.00
CA LYS A 46 8.78 -1.00 -8.33
C LYS A 46 7.71 -0.45 -9.27
N GLU A 47 6.51 -1.01 -9.23
CA GLU A 47 5.39 -0.52 -10.04
C GLU A 47 4.97 0.90 -9.65
N TRP A 48 4.98 1.20 -8.35
CA TRP A 48 4.49 2.46 -7.79
C TRP A 48 5.56 3.55 -7.67
N ASP A 49 6.85 3.22 -7.74
CA ASP A 49 7.99 4.13 -7.57
C ASP A 49 7.86 5.47 -8.31
N LYS A 50 7.36 5.45 -9.55
CA LYS A 50 7.17 6.65 -10.39
C LYS A 50 5.71 7.09 -10.54
N LYS A 51 4.77 6.37 -9.93
CA LYS A 51 3.32 6.60 -10.08
C LYS A 51 2.68 7.16 -8.80
N ALA A 52 3.21 6.78 -7.64
CA ALA A 52 2.71 7.23 -6.35
C ALA A 52 3.38 8.55 -5.94
N ALA A 53 2.60 9.42 -5.32
CA ALA A 53 3.14 10.58 -4.62
C ALA A 53 3.80 10.17 -3.28
N ALA A 54 3.34 9.07 -2.68
CA ALA A 54 3.94 8.47 -1.49
C ALA A 54 3.69 6.97 -1.43
N ILE A 55 4.67 6.23 -0.92
CA ILE A 55 4.60 4.79 -0.65
C ILE A 55 4.84 4.55 0.84
N GLY A 56 3.88 3.92 1.52
CA GLY A 56 4.05 3.42 2.89
C GLY A 56 4.41 1.93 2.87
N LEU A 57 5.38 1.51 3.67
CA LEU A 57 5.80 0.10 3.77
C LEU A 57 5.46 -0.47 5.15
N GLY A 58 4.86 -1.65 5.20
CA GLY A 58 4.49 -2.33 6.45
C GLY A 58 4.93 -3.79 6.51
N CYS A 59 5.82 -4.13 7.45
CA CYS A 59 6.44 -5.46 7.55
C CYS A 59 5.87 -6.37 8.64
N SER A 60 4.72 -6.04 9.25
CA SER A 60 4.15 -6.89 10.32
C SER A 60 3.73 -8.25 9.76
N LYS A 61 4.53 -9.27 10.06
CA LYS A 61 4.19 -10.68 9.90
C LYS A 61 3.72 -11.15 11.25
N THR A 62 2.41 -11.27 11.45
CA THR A 62 1.89 -11.97 12.62
C THR A 62 2.35 -13.42 12.52
N ILE A 63 3.42 -13.76 13.23
CA ILE A 63 3.80 -15.14 13.47
C ILE A 63 2.90 -15.61 14.60
N THR A 64 1.72 -16.12 14.27
CA THR A 64 1.01 -17.01 15.20
C THR A 64 1.89 -18.22 15.41
N LYS A 65 2.49 -18.32 16.59
CA LYS A 65 3.05 -19.56 17.12
C LYS A 65 1.93 -20.56 17.35
#